data_AF-A0A968T8N5-F1
#
_entry.id   AF-A0A968T8N5-F1
#
_cell.length_a   1.000
_cell.length_b   1.000
_cell.length_c   1.000
_cell.angle_alpha   90.00
_cell.angle_beta   90.00
_cell.angle_gamma   90.00
#
_symmetry.space_group_name_H-M   'P 1'
#
loop_
_entity.id
_entity.type
_entity.pdbx_description
1 polymer ?
#
loop_
_entity_poly.entity_id
_entity_poly.type
_entity_poly.pdbx_seq_one_letter_code
_entity_poly.pdbx_strand_id
1 'polypeptide(L)'
;MSGRCLPPDVDQLQRISEDLWQQHQQSLSSSQALSKLRELAAQLRLYRVQRRNKSPLTESLDDPQLHAGAITASENDTRQMQREFLQRYHELFRDCLAIASERALRERCRRQPQRAAQLLDALYRFHVRGENMTEIAASIGLQAQYQVSRLLKLKQLRATISQYALELLSDRVTELAQAYSDAECLQALYSTIQEALAAELTEIINEAASEAEVKQRQPPPRSLFARSLCDCLERLRAERAS
;
A
#
# COMPACT_ATOMS: atom_id res chain seq x y z
N MET A 1 -23.61 -14.30 12.72
CA MET A 1 -23.23 -14.34 14.14
C MET A 1 -22.31 -13.18 14.43
N SER A 2 -22.80 -12.17 15.14
CA SER A 2 -22.07 -10.93 15.44
C SER A 2 -21.06 -11.17 16.55
N GLY A 3 -19.80 -11.43 16.19
CA GLY A 3 -18.72 -11.58 17.17
C GLY A 3 -18.38 -10.23 17.81
N ARG A 4 -19.03 -9.91 18.93
CA ARG A 4 -18.57 -8.84 19.83
C ARG A 4 -17.40 -9.44 20.60
N CYS A 5 -16.19 -8.94 20.36
CA CYS A 5 -15.04 -9.28 21.20
C CYS A 5 -15.34 -8.84 22.63
N LEU A 6 -15.17 -9.75 23.58
CA LEU A 6 -15.22 -9.42 25.00
C LEU A 6 -14.03 -8.53 25.35
N PRO A 7 -14.18 -7.55 26.25
CA PRO A 7 -13.05 -6.76 26.72
C PRO A 7 -12.01 -7.69 27.36
N PRO A 8 -10.71 -7.41 27.18
CA PRO A 8 -9.66 -8.21 27.79
C PRO A 8 -9.76 -8.14 29.32
N ASP A 9 -9.54 -9.28 29.97
CA ASP A 9 -9.58 -9.40 31.42
C ASP A 9 -8.29 -8.86 32.06
N VAL A 10 -8.33 -8.58 33.36
CA VAL A 10 -7.22 -7.99 34.13
C VAL A 10 -5.95 -8.83 34.01
N ASP A 11 -6.07 -10.16 34.10
CA ASP A 11 -4.94 -11.09 33.95
C ASP A 11 -4.32 -11.03 32.54
N GLN A 12 -5.14 -10.79 31.51
CA GLN A 12 -4.65 -10.67 30.14
C GLN A 12 -3.91 -9.35 29.93
N LEU A 13 -4.41 -8.27 30.52
CA LEU A 13 -3.76 -6.96 30.48
C LEU A 13 -2.40 -7.00 31.20
N GLN A 14 -2.31 -7.76 32.30
CA GLN A 14 -1.08 -7.90 33.05
C GLN A 14 -0.01 -8.68 32.27
N ARG A 15 -0.41 -9.77 31.59
CA ARG A 15 0.50 -10.50 30.67
C ARG A 15 0.99 -9.61 29.53
N ILE A 16 0.11 -8.81 28.94
CA ILE A 16 0.49 -7.86 27.89
C ILE A 16 1.50 -6.83 28.41
N SER A 17 1.31 -6.32 29.63
CA SER A 17 2.29 -5.39 30.23
C SER A 17 3.64 -6.05 30.54
N GLU A 18 3.65 -7.31 30.97
CA GLU A 18 4.87 -8.08 31.26
C GLU A 18 5.63 -8.40 29.96
N ASP A 19 4.93 -8.81 28.90
CA ASP A 19 5.52 -9.08 27.59
C ASP A 19 6.15 -7.81 26.97
N LEU A 20 5.46 -6.68 27.07
CA LEU A 20 5.97 -5.38 26.58
C LEU A 20 7.20 -4.91 27.38
N TRP A 21 7.25 -5.20 28.68
CA TRP A 21 8.43 -4.92 29.48
C TRP A 21 9.61 -5.80 29.06
N GLN A 22 9.39 -7.09 28.83
CA GLN A 22 10.46 -8.01 28.42
C GLN A 22 11.01 -7.72 27.02
N GLN A 23 10.16 -7.35 26.06
CA GLN A 23 10.58 -7.15 24.67
C GLN A 23 11.10 -5.74 24.39
N HIS A 24 10.58 -4.73 25.08
CA HIS A 24 10.81 -3.33 24.74
C HIS A 24 11.21 -2.45 25.93
N GLN A 25 11.42 -3.02 27.12
CA GLN A 25 11.70 -2.30 28.37
C GLN A 25 10.68 -1.21 28.71
N GLN A 26 9.46 -1.31 28.17
CA GLN A 26 8.39 -0.37 28.46
C GLN A 26 7.52 -0.89 29.60
N SER A 27 7.50 -0.17 30.72
CA SER A 27 6.59 -0.47 31.83
C SER A 27 5.28 0.30 31.64
N LEU A 28 4.20 -0.42 31.35
CA LEU A 28 2.84 0.12 31.29
C LEU A 28 2.03 -0.54 32.39
N SER A 29 1.26 0.25 33.15
CA SER A 29 0.28 -0.32 34.06
C SER A 29 -0.87 -0.96 33.28
N SER A 30 -1.58 -1.92 33.89
CA SER A 30 -2.72 -2.60 33.24
C SER A 30 -3.80 -1.62 32.76
N SER A 31 -4.00 -0.49 33.45
CA SER A 31 -4.92 0.57 33.04
C SER A 31 -4.42 1.36 31.82
N GLN A 32 -3.11 1.64 31.75
CA GLN A 32 -2.48 2.27 30.59
C GLN A 32 -2.49 1.35 29.36
N ALA A 33 -2.22 0.05 29.56
CA ALA A 33 -2.30 -0.96 28.51
C ALA A 33 -3.72 -1.04 27.92
N LEU A 34 -4.75 -1.08 28.76
CA LEU A 34 -6.15 -1.07 28.32
C LEU A 34 -6.51 0.21 27.55
N SER A 35 -6.02 1.37 28.01
CA SER A 35 -6.25 2.64 27.33
C SER A 35 -5.65 2.64 25.92
N LYS A 36 -4.38 2.20 25.79
CA LYS A 36 -3.72 2.11 24.48
C LYS A 36 -4.39 1.10 23.54
N LEU A 37 -4.83 -0.04 24.07
CA LEU A 37 -5.57 -1.04 23.28
C LEU A 37 -6.90 -0.49 22.77
N ARG A 38 -7.62 0.31 23.57
CA ARG A 38 -8.85 0.98 23.15
C ARG A 38 -8.58 2.05 22.09
N GLU A 39 -7.51 2.82 22.24
CA GLU A 39 -7.09 3.81 21.26
C GLU A 39 -6.75 3.16 19.91
N LEU A 40 -5.95 2.09 19.92
CA LEU A 40 -5.63 1.31 18.72
C LEU A 40 -6.89 0.68 18.09
N ALA A 41 -7.79 0.13 18.89
CA ALA A 41 -9.06 -0.40 18.39
C ALA A 41 -9.94 0.67 17.72
N ALA A 42 -9.96 1.89 18.29
CA ALA A 42 -10.66 3.02 17.71
C ALA A 42 -10.02 3.46 16.37
N GLN A 43 -8.70 3.55 16.31
CA GLN A 43 -7.96 3.86 15.07
C GLN A 43 -8.20 2.80 13.99
N LEU A 44 -8.13 1.51 14.33
CA LEU A 44 -8.42 0.42 13.40
C LEU A 44 -9.87 0.47 12.91
N ARG A 45 -10.82 0.86 13.77
CA ARG A 45 -12.22 1.04 13.39
C ARG A 45 -12.37 2.21 12.42
N LEU A 46 -11.75 3.36 12.69
CA LEU A 46 -11.74 4.52 11.81
C LEU A 46 -11.13 4.18 10.45
N TYR A 47 -9.98 3.50 10.44
CA TYR A 47 -9.34 3.03 9.21
C TYR A 47 -10.23 2.08 8.40
N ARG A 48 -10.92 1.13 9.07
CA ARG A 48 -11.87 0.22 8.40
C ARG A 48 -13.08 0.95 7.83
N VAL A 49 -13.59 1.98 8.51
CA VAL A 49 -14.69 2.82 8.01
C VAL A 49 -14.22 3.65 6.81
N GLN A 50 -13.04 4.26 6.88
CA GLN A 50 -12.42 5.04 5.79
C GLN A 50 -12.15 4.19 4.55
N ARG A 51 -11.66 2.95 4.69
CA ARG A 51 -11.50 2.04 3.56
C ARG A 51 -12.82 1.61 2.92
N ARG A 52 -13.93 1.67 3.66
CA ARG A 52 -15.24 1.19 3.19
C ARG A 52 -16.08 2.31 2.55
N ASN A 53 -15.92 3.55 3.00
CA ASN A 53 -16.61 4.73 2.46
C ASN A 53 -15.59 5.67 1.80
N LYS A 54 -15.58 5.74 0.46
CA LYS A 54 -14.72 6.64 -0.33
C LYS A 54 -15.11 8.13 -0.20
N SER A 55 -15.13 8.70 1.01
CA SER A 55 -15.32 10.14 1.23
C SER A 55 -14.24 10.71 2.16
N PRO A 56 -13.73 11.92 1.89
CA PRO A 56 -12.82 12.62 2.80
C PRO A 56 -13.57 13.11 4.05
N LEU A 57 -12.85 13.26 5.16
CA LEU A 57 -13.39 13.73 6.44
C LEU A 57 -13.98 15.14 6.32
N THR A 58 -15.21 15.30 6.77
CA THR A 58 -15.71 16.53 7.38
C THR A 58 -15.78 16.26 8.87
N GLU A 59 -14.87 16.84 9.65
CA GLU A 59 -14.98 16.87 11.12
C GLU A 59 -15.93 18.01 11.49
N SER A 60 -16.97 17.68 12.27
CA SER A 60 -17.90 18.65 12.86
C SER A 60 -17.31 19.14 14.17
N LEU A 61 -17.23 20.46 14.34
CA LEU A 61 -16.55 21.17 15.44
C LEU A 61 -17.35 21.26 16.76
N ASP A 62 -18.53 20.63 16.86
CA ASP A 62 -19.48 20.83 17.97
C ASP A 62 -19.65 19.59 18.87
N ASP A 63 -18.59 19.13 19.56
CA ASP A 63 -18.75 18.21 20.70
C ASP A 63 -18.07 18.75 21.98
N PRO A 64 -18.82 19.36 22.91
CA PRO A 64 -18.27 20.08 24.07
C PRO A 64 -17.83 19.16 25.23
N GLN A 65 -17.72 17.84 25.05
CA GLN A 65 -17.32 16.92 26.13
C GLN A 65 -15.88 16.37 26.07
N LEU A 66 -15.03 16.85 25.16
CA LEU A 66 -13.64 16.36 25.00
C LEU A 66 -12.57 17.18 25.76
N HIS A 67 -12.91 17.74 26.92
CA HIS A 67 -11.95 18.41 27.80
C HIS A 67 -11.89 17.75 29.18
N ALA A 68 -11.22 16.61 29.28
CA ALA A 68 -10.69 16.09 30.55
C ALA A 68 -9.55 15.09 30.30
N GLY A 69 -8.36 15.62 30.07
CA GLY A 69 -7.13 14.86 29.96
C GLY A 69 -6.05 15.78 29.43
N ALA A 70 -5.26 16.36 30.33
CA ALA A 70 -4.09 17.16 29.97
C ALA A 70 -3.07 16.25 29.25
N ILE A 71 -3.25 16.08 27.95
CA ILE A 71 -2.22 15.61 27.04
C ILE A 71 -1.19 16.73 27.00
N THR A 72 -0.01 16.45 27.55
CA THR A 72 1.11 17.39 27.52
C THR A 72 1.37 17.78 26.06
N ALA A 73 1.60 19.06 25.78
CA ALA A 73 1.77 19.59 24.42
C ALA A 73 2.77 18.75 23.57
N SER A 74 3.79 18.17 24.22
CA SER A 74 4.79 17.28 23.64
C SER A 74 4.23 15.98 23.00
N GLU A 75 3.21 15.36 23.59
CA GLU A 75 2.60 14.15 23.02
C GLU A 75 1.72 14.47 21.80
N ASN A 76 1.05 15.63 21.80
CA ASN A 76 0.28 16.09 20.66
C ASN A 76 1.18 16.45 19.47
N ASP A 77 2.31 17.11 19.72
CA ASP A 77 3.30 17.46 18.69
C ASP A 77 3.91 16.21 18.05
N THR A 78 4.27 15.21 18.86
CA THR A 78 4.82 13.93 18.37
C THR A 78 3.78 13.16 17.54
N ARG A 79 2.52 13.11 17.98
CA ARG A 79 1.42 12.46 17.25
C ARG A 79 1.09 13.20 15.95
N GLN A 80 1.23 14.52 15.92
CA GLN A 80 1.03 15.31 14.70
C GLN A 80 2.16 15.05 13.70
N MET A 81 3.42 15.11 14.14
CA MET A 81 4.59 14.82 13.31
C MET A 81 4.53 13.41 12.69
N GLN A 82 4.11 12.39 13.46
CA GLN A 82 3.90 11.04 12.95
C GLN A 82 2.79 10.97 11.87
N ARG A 83 1.68 11.68 12.08
CA ARG A 83 0.59 11.75 11.09
C ARG A 83 1.05 12.41 9.80
N GLU A 84 1.79 13.50 9.90
CA GLU A 84 2.36 14.20 8.74
C GLU A 84 3.35 13.33 7.98
N PHE A 85 4.25 12.63 8.69
CA PHE A 85 5.17 11.68 8.08
C PHE A 85 4.42 10.56 7.34
N LEU A 86 3.45 9.92 7.98
CA LEU A 86 2.67 8.84 7.37
C LEU A 86 1.87 9.30 6.15
N GLN A 87 1.31 10.51 6.20
CA GLN A 87 0.61 11.07 5.05
C GLN A 87 1.57 11.25 3.86
N ARG A 88 2.72 11.89 4.08
CA ARG A 88 3.74 12.07 3.05
C ARG A 88 4.28 10.74 2.54
N TYR A 89 4.51 9.79 3.44
CA TYR A 89 4.92 8.43 3.10
C TYR A 89 3.92 7.75 2.17
N HIS A 90 2.62 7.79 2.47
CA HIS A 90 1.60 7.18 1.62
C HIS A 90 1.50 7.84 0.23
N GLU A 91 1.70 9.15 0.16
CA GLU A 91 1.76 9.88 -1.11
C GLU A 91 2.99 9.45 -1.93
N LEU A 92 4.18 9.47 -1.31
CA LEU A 92 5.42 8.97 -1.92
C LEU A 92 5.30 7.52 -2.39
N PHE A 93 4.67 6.66 -1.60
CA PHE A 93 4.48 5.26 -1.94
C PHE A 93 3.68 5.09 -3.23
N ARG A 94 2.56 5.79 -3.35
CA ARG A 94 1.73 5.80 -4.56
C ARG A 94 2.49 6.35 -5.76
N ASP A 95 3.20 7.45 -5.59
CA ASP A 95 3.93 8.10 -6.68
C ASP A 95 5.09 7.24 -7.18
N CYS A 96 5.86 6.65 -6.27
CA CYS A 96 6.91 5.70 -6.61
C CYS A 96 6.36 4.48 -7.35
N LEU A 97 5.21 3.94 -6.95
CA LEU A 97 4.55 2.86 -7.68
C LEU A 97 4.09 3.28 -9.08
N ALA A 98 3.56 4.48 -9.25
CA ALA A 98 3.17 5.00 -10.55
C ALA A 98 4.38 5.16 -11.48
N ILE A 99 5.46 5.78 -10.98
CA ILE A 99 6.72 5.96 -11.71
C ILE A 99 7.35 4.61 -12.06
N ALA A 100 7.41 3.68 -11.11
CA ALA A 100 7.97 2.35 -11.32
C ALA A 100 7.17 1.55 -12.37
N SER A 101 5.84 1.62 -12.34
CA SER A 101 4.96 0.99 -13.32
C SER A 101 5.22 1.54 -14.72
N GLU A 102 5.27 2.86 -14.84
CA GLU A 102 5.51 3.54 -16.10
C GLU A 102 6.89 3.21 -16.67
N ARG A 103 7.94 3.29 -15.84
CA ARG A 103 9.31 2.91 -16.21
C ARG A 103 9.38 1.47 -16.72
N ALA A 104 8.78 0.52 -16.01
CA ALA A 104 8.78 -0.89 -16.40
C ALA A 104 8.04 -1.12 -17.74
N LEU A 105 6.91 -0.46 -17.95
CA LEU A 105 6.13 -0.57 -19.18
C LEU A 105 6.84 0.07 -20.38
N ARG A 106 7.37 1.29 -20.22
CA ARG A 106 8.11 1.99 -21.27
C ARG A 106 9.36 1.22 -21.68
N GLU A 107 10.14 0.73 -20.72
CA GLU A 107 11.35 -0.07 -21.00
C GLU A 107 11.00 -1.37 -21.74
N ARG A 108 9.92 -2.03 -21.34
CA ARG A 108 9.47 -3.25 -22.02
C ARG A 108 8.99 -2.99 -23.44
N CYS A 109 8.27 -1.89 -23.66
CA CYS A 109 7.85 -1.45 -25.00
C CYS A 109 9.06 -1.14 -25.88
N ARG A 110 10.07 -0.45 -25.33
CA ARG A 110 11.32 -0.14 -26.03
C ARG A 110 12.10 -1.39 -26.44
N ARG A 111 12.13 -2.43 -25.59
CA ARG A 111 12.78 -3.72 -25.90
C ARG A 111 12.04 -4.54 -26.95
N GLN A 112 10.75 -4.28 -27.18
CA GLN A 112 9.90 -5.03 -28.12
C GLN A 112 9.03 -4.08 -28.96
N PRO A 113 9.63 -3.20 -29.78
CA PRO A 113 8.89 -2.12 -30.45
C PRO A 113 7.77 -2.64 -31.36
N GLN A 114 8.04 -3.74 -32.09
CA GLN A 114 7.08 -4.38 -32.99
C GLN A 114 5.85 -4.96 -32.26
N ARG A 115 5.98 -5.30 -30.98
CA ARG A 115 4.91 -5.88 -30.15
C ARG A 115 4.39 -4.90 -29.11
N ALA A 116 4.89 -3.67 -29.07
CA ALA A 116 4.57 -2.71 -28.01
C ALA A 116 3.09 -2.32 -28.01
N ALA A 117 2.45 -2.19 -29.18
CA ALA A 117 1.01 -1.94 -29.28
C ALA A 117 0.20 -3.12 -28.74
N GLN A 118 0.52 -4.33 -29.22
CA GLN A 118 -0.12 -5.57 -28.80
C GLN A 118 0.04 -5.84 -27.29
N LEU A 119 1.22 -5.57 -26.74
CA LEU A 119 1.52 -5.70 -25.31
C LEU A 119 0.67 -4.76 -24.46
N LEU A 120 0.61 -3.46 -24.82
CA LEU A 120 -0.17 -2.50 -24.04
C LEU A 120 -1.68 -2.78 -24.14
N ASP A 121 -2.19 -3.16 -25.32
CA ASP A 121 -3.61 -3.51 -25.46
C ASP A 121 -3.97 -4.76 -24.65
N ALA A 122 -3.11 -5.78 -24.67
CA ALA A 122 -3.30 -6.98 -23.85
C ALA A 122 -3.25 -6.68 -22.35
N LEU A 123 -2.30 -5.84 -21.89
CA LEU A 123 -2.22 -5.44 -20.49
C LEU A 123 -3.42 -4.63 -20.05
N TYR A 124 -3.89 -3.70 -20.89
CA TYR A 124 -5.09 -2.91 -20.64
C TYR A 124 -6.32 -3.82 -20.50
N ARG A 125 -6.53 -4.73 -21.44
CA ARG A 125 -7.65 -5.69 -21.39
C ARG A 125 -7.61 -6.57 -20.14
N PHE A 126 -6.43 -7.04 -19.77
CA PHE A 126 -6.25 -7.88 -18.59
C PHE A 126 -6.48 -7.10 -17.29
N HIS A 127 -5.82 -5.96 -17.10
CA HIS A 127 -5.84 -5.24 -15.83
C HIS A 127 -7.05 -4.30 -15.67
N VAL A 128 -7.45 -3.61 -16.74
CA VAL A 128 -8.50 -2.58 -16.72
C VAL A 128 -9.86 -3.19 -17.06
N ARG A 129 -9.96 -4.05 -18.08
CA ARG A 129 -11.24 -4.65 -18.49
C ARG A 129 -11.57 -5.97 -17.78
N GLY A 130 -10.59 -6.61 -17.15
CA GLY A 130 -10.77 -7.92 -16.51
C GLY A 130 -11.03 -9.06 -17.48
N GLU A 131 -10.63 -8.91 -18.76
CA GLU A 131 -10.79 -9.95 -19.77
C GLU A 131 -9.91 -11.17 -19.45
N ASN A 132 -10.42 -12.37 -19.74
CA ASN A 132 -9.61 -13.57 -19.58
C ASN A 132 -8.64 -13.75 -20.75
N MET A 133 -7.64 -14.62 -20.59
CA MET A 133 -6.58 -14.79 -21.58
C MET A 133 -7.07 -15.30 -22.95
N THR A 134 -8.18 -16.04 -22.99
CA THR A 134 -8.77 -16.54 -24.24
C THR A 134 -9.45 -15.41 -25.00
N GLU A 135 -10.21 -14.56 -24.31
CA GLU A 135 -10.83 -13.34 -24.87
C GLU A 135 -9.78 -12.35 -25.39
N ILE A 136 -8.70 -12.17 -24.62
CA ILE A 136 -7.58 -11.32 -25.03
C ILE A 136 -6.95 -11.89 -26.29
N ALA A 137 -6.65 -13.20 -26.35
CA ALA A 137 -6.00 -13.82 -27.51
C ALA A 137 -6.76 -13.51 -28.80
N ALA A 138 -8.08 -13.75 -28.80
CA ALA A 138 -8.95 -13.45 -29.93
C ALA A 138 -8.93 -11.95 -30.30
N SER A 139 -8.93 -11.07 -29.30
CA SER A 139 -8.96 -9.62 -29.50
C SER A 139 -7.68 -9.03 -30.07
N ILE A 140 -6.53 -9.63 -29.79
CA ILE A 140 -5.21 -9.12 -30.21
C ILE A 140 -4.56 -9.97 -31.30
N GLY A 141 -5.33 -10.83 -31.98
CA GLY A 141 -4.86 -11.64 -33.11
C GLY A 141 -3.89 -12.76 -32.73
N LEU A 142 -3.93 -13.24 -31.49
CA LEU A 142 -3.19 -14.43 -31.05
C LEU A 142 -4.08 -15.67 -31.13
N GLN A 143 -3.45 -16.80 -31.41
CA GLN A 143 -4.15 -18.07 -31.65
C GLN A 143 -4.51 -18.81 -30.37
N ALA A 144 -3.85 -18.50 -29.25
CA ALA A 144 -4.03 -19.24 -28.01
C ALA A 144 -3.69 -18.44 -26.75
N GLN A 145 -4.33 -18.79 -25.62
CA GLN A 145 -4.09 -18.22 -24.30
C GLN A 145 -2.61 -18.26 -23.88
N TYR A 146 -1.87 -19.34 -24.18
CA TYR A 146 -0.46 -19.44 -23.78
C TYR A 146 0.41 -18.36 -24.43
N GLN A 147 0.04 -17.89 -25.64
CA GLN A 147 0.75 -16.81 -26.32
C GLN A 147 0.52 -15.48 -25.60
N VAL A 148 -0.68 -15.23 -25.07
CA VAL A 148 -0.99 -14.07 -24.23
C VAL A 148 -0.19 -14.13 -22.93
N SER A 149 -0.16 -15.27 -22.23
CA SER A 149 0.64 -15.43 -21.01
C SER A 149 2.13 -15.16 -21.26
N ARG A 150 2.67 -15.62 -22.39
CA ARG A 150 4.07 -15.36 -22.80
C ARG A 150 4.31 -13.91 -23.24
N LEU A 151 3.30 -13.25 -23.82
CA LEU A 151 3.34 -11.83 -24.16
C LEU A 151 3.33 -10.97 -22.90
N LEU A 152 2.44 -11.26 -21.95
CA LEU A 152 2.21 -10.48 -20.73
C LEU A 152 3.28 -10.72 -19.67
N LYS A 153 3.77 -11.95 -19.49
CA LYS A 153 4.74 -12.34 -18.44
C LYS A 153 4.50 -11.62 -17.11
N LEU A 154 3.27 -11.71 -16.58
CA LEU A 154 2.81 -10.89 -15.45
C LEU A 154 3.71 -11.01 -14.21
N LYS A 155 4.22 -12.22 -13.91
CA LYS A 155 5.18 -12.43 -12.82
C LYS A 155 6.47 -11.61 -12.99
N GLN A 156 7.03 -11.61 -14.20
CA GLN A 156 8.25 -10.83 -14.49
C GLN A 156 7.97 -9.32 -14.47
N LEU A 157 6.81 -8.90 -14.97
CA LEU A 157 6.39 -7.49 -14.91
C LEU A 157 6.29 -7.02 -13.46
N ARG A 158 5.57 -7.75 -12.60
CA ARG A 158 5.42 -7.44 -11.19
C ARG A 158 6.79 -7.33 -10.51
N ALA A 159 7.65 -8.32 -10.67
CA ALA A 159 9.01 -8.30 -10.09
C ALA A 159 9.84 -7.08 -10.54
N THR A 160 9.73 -6.69 -11.82
CA THR A 160 10.43 -5.50 -12.34
C THR A 160 9.88 -4.22 -11.72
N ILE A 161 8.55 -4.11 -11.59
CA ILE A 161 7.93 -2.95 -10.91
C ILE A 161 8.31 -2.92 -9.44
N SER A 162 8.31 -4.06 -8.74
CA SER A 162 8.75 -4.18 -7.34
C SER A 162 10.16 -3.63 -7.16
N GLN A 163 11.08 -4.03 -8.04
CA GLN A 163 12.47 -3.63 -7.96
C GLN A 163 12.62 -2.12 -8.13
N TYR A 164 11.99 -1.54 -9.16
CA TYR A 164 12.03 -0.09 -9.39
C TYR A 164 11.32 0.69 -8.28
N ALA A 165 10.21 0.18 -7.75
CA ALA A 165 9.50 0.82 -6.65
C ALA A 165 10.33 0.81 -5.38
N LEU A 166 11.02 -0.29 -5.07
CA LEU A 166 11.87 -0.41 -3.89
C LEU A 166 13.07 0.55 -3.97
N GLU A 167 13.72 0.64 -5.13
CA GLU A 167 14.81 1.59 -5.39
C GLU A 167 14.33 3.03 -5.11
N LEU A 168 13.25 3.45 -5.76
CA LEU A 168 12.69 4.80 -5.60
C LEU A 168 12.20 5.08 -4.18
N LEU A 169 11.54 4.11 -3.53
CA LEU A 169 11.04 4.27 -2.17
C LEU A 169 12.16 4.38 -1.16
N SER A 170 13.22 3.57 -1.30
CA SER A 170 14.36 3.63 -0.38
C SER A 170 14.99 5.01 -0.40
N ASP A 171 15.23 5.56 -1.59
CA ASP A 171 15.82 6.89 -1.76
C ASP A 171 14.90 7.98 -1.17
N ARG A 172 13.62 7.98 -1.56
CA ARG A 172 12.66 9.03 -1.15
C ARG A 172 12.29 8.98 0.33
N VAL A 173 12.19 7.80 0.91
CA VAL A 173 11.91 7.64 2.34
C VAL A 173 13.12 8.08 3.16
N THR A 174 14.34 7.79 2.69
CA THR A 174 15.56 8.27 3.34
C THR A 174 15.63 9.80 3.29
N GLU A 175 15.35 10.42 2.14
CA GLU A 175 15.24 11.88 2.00
C GLU A 175 14.17 12.47 2.94
N LEU A 176 12.99 11.84 3.04
CA LEU A 176 11.93 12.27 3.94
C LEU A 176 12.36 12.16 5.41
N ALA A 177 13.06 11.08 5.78
CA ALA A 177 13.46 10.80 7.14
C ALA A 177 14.62 11.70 7.63
N GLN A 178 15.42 12.25 6.72
CA GLN A 178 16.45 13.26 7.05
C GLN A 178 15.88 14.52 7.70
N ALA A 179 14.61 14.84 7.47
CA ALA A 179 13.95 15.95 8.13
C ALA A 179 13.66 15.70 9.63
N TYR A 180 13.82 14.45 10.08
CA TYR A 180 13.34 13.98 11.38
C TYR A 180 14.41 13.22 12.19
N SER A 181 15.53 12.83 11.58
CA SER A 181 16.62 12.07 12.20
C SER A 181 17.99 12.55 11.70
N ASP A 182 19.04 12.31 12.48
CA ASP A 182 20.42 12.55 12.02
C ASP A 182 20.87 11.54 10.95
N ALA A 183 21.88 11.92 10.16
CA ALA A 183 22.34 11.13 9.02
C ALA A 183 23.01 9.80 9.42
N GLU A 184 23.68 9.75 10.57
CA GLU A 184 24.38 8.54 11.05
C GLU A 184 23.39 7.47 11.51
N CYS A 185 22.33 7.87 12.22
CA CYS A 185 21.22 7.02 12.64
C CYS A 185 20.46 6.48 11.43
N LEU A 186 20.20 7.33 10.43
CA LEU A 186 19.53 6.89 9.19
C LEU A 186 20.37 5.89 8.40
N GLN A 187 21.69 6.08 8.35
CA GLN A 187 22.57 5.13 7.68
C GLN A 187 22.59 3.77 8.39
N ALA A 188 22.54 3.77 9.73
CA ALA A 188 22.42 2.54 10.52
C ALA A 188 21.07 1.82 10.32
N LEU A 189 19.99 2.57 10.09
CA LEU A 189 18.64 2.04 9.87
C LEU A 189 18.31 1.73 8.41
N TYR A 190 19.19 2.11 7.47
CA TYR A 190 18.90 2.03 6.04
C TYR A 190 18.53 0.60 5.58
N SER A 191 19.28 -0.42 6.02
CA SER A 191 18.96 -1.82 5.69
C SER A 191 17.60 -2.24 6.25
N THR A 192 17.28 -1.86 7.48
CA THR A 192 15.98 -2.14 8.11
C THR A 192 14.84 -1.45 7.37
N ILE A 193 15.03 -0.21 6.92
CA ILE A 193 14.06 0.51 6.10
C ILE A 193 13.84 -0.23 4.77
N GLN A 194 14.92 -0.63 4.08
CA GLN A 194 14.80 -1.38 2.83
C GLN A 194 14.06 -2.71 3.01
N GLU A 195 14.35 -3.47 4.07
CA GLU A 195 13.68 -4.74 4.37
C GLU A 195 12.19 -4.53 4.66
N ALA A 196 11.83 -3.51 5.45
CA ALA A 196 10.45 -3.18 5.75
C ALA A 196 9.68 -2.77 4.47
N LEU A 197 10.26 -1.91 3.64
CA LEU A 197 9.67 -1.50 2.36
C LEU A 197 9.51 -2.68 1.39
N ALA A 198 10.50 -3.58 1.35
CA ALA A 198 10.44 -4.77 0.51
C ALA A 198 9.31 -5.72 0.95
N ALA A 199 9.13 -5.89 2.26
CA ALA A 199 8.03 -6.68 2.81
C ALA A 199 6.67 -6.07 2.46
N GLU A 200 6.49 -4.76 2.65
CA GLU A 200 5.24 -4.07 2.32
C GLU A 200 4.91 -4.12 0.82
N LEU A 201 5.91 -3.89 -0.05
CA LEU A 201 5.74 -4.04 -1.50
C LEU A 201 5.35 -5.46 -1.89
N THR A 202 5.94 -6.47 -1.24
CA THR A 202 5.65 -7.89 -1.50
C THR A 202 4.18 -8.18 -1.18
N GLU A 203 3.68 -7.73 -0.03
CA GLU A 203 2.28 -7.90 0.36
C GLU A 203 1.31 -7.24 -0.63
N ILE A 204 1.56 -5.98 -1.01
CA ILE A 204 0.69 -5.23 -1.92
C ILE A 204 0.66 -5.87 -3.33
N ILE A 205 1.78 -6.41 -3.79
CA ILE A 205 1.90 -7.06 -5.10
C ILE A 205 1.27 -8.45 -5.07
N ASN A 206 1.38 -9.18 -3.95
CA ASN A 206 0.71 -10.45 -3.76
C ASN A 206 -0.81 -10.26 -3.69
N GLU A 207 -1.31 -9.22 -3.02
CA GLU A 207 -2.74 -8.86 -3.03
C GLU A 207 -3.23 -8.65 -4.47
N ALA A 208 -2.48 -7.87 -5.27
CA ALA A 208 -2.81 -7.66 -6.68
C ALA A 208 -2.74 -8.94 -7.53
N ALA A 209 -1.82 -9.84 -7.19
CA ALA A 209 -1.65 -11.13 -7.86
C ALA A 209 -2.87 -12.02 -7.62
N SER A 210 -3.26 -12.20 -6.36
CA SER A 210 -4.43 -12.97 -5.98
C SER A 210 -5.71 -12.38 -6.53
N GLU A 211 -5.85 -11.04 -6.52
CA GLU A 211 -7.00 -10.37 -7.13
C GLU A 211 -7.11 -10.67 -8.63
N ALA A 212 -5.99 -10.74 -9.35
CA ALA A 212 -5.97 -11.02 -10.77
C ALA A 212 -6.32 -12.49 -11.14
N GLU A 213 -6.29 -13.41 -10.18
CA GLU A 213 -6.63 -14.83 -10.39
C GLU A 213 -8.12 -15.13 -10.15
N VAL A 214 -8.87 -14.18 -9.58
CA VAL A 214 -10.31 -14.33 -9.34
C VAL A 214 -11.06 -14.38 -10.67
N LYS A 215 -11.78 -15.49 -10.90
CA LYS A 215 -12.68 -15.63 -12.06
C LYS A 215 -13.76 -14.55 -12.02
N GLN A 216 -14.01 -13.89 -13.15
CA GLN A 216 -15.00 -12.80 -13.27
C GLN A 216 -14.68 -11.59 -12.36
N ARG A 217 -13.42 -11.17 -12.33
CA ARG A 217 -13.04 -9.94 -11.65
C ARG A 217 -13.80 -8.75 -12.22
N GLN A 218 -14.55 -8.06 -11.36
CA GLN A 218 -15.22 -6.81 -11.73
C GLN A 218 -14.22 -5.64 -11.64
N PRO A 219 -14.03 -4.86 -12.70
CA PRO A 219 -13.32 -3.60 -12.61
C PRO A 219 -14.17 -2.55 -11.85
N PRO A 220 -13.53 -1.59 -11.15
CA PRO A 220 -12.08 -1.39 -11.02
C PRO A 220 -11.42 -2.28 -9.95
N PRO A 221 -10.09 -2.51 -10.03
CA PRO A 221 -9.35 -3.22 -8.98
C PRO A 221 -9.52 -2.65 -7.58
N ARG A 222 -9.30 -3.51 -6.58
CA ARG A 222 -9.23 -3.16 -5.16
C ARG A 222 -7.79 -2.89 -4.71
N SER A 223 -6.82 -3.68 -5.18
CA SER A 223 -5.42 -3.52 -4.81
C SER A 223 -4.86 -2.18 -5.28
N LEU A 224 -4.07 -1.52 -4.42
CA LEU A 224 -3.40 -0.26 -4.73
C LEU A 224 -2.49 -0.40 -5.95
N PHE A 225 -1.70 -1.47 -6.00
CA PHE A 225 -0.83 -1.75 -7.15
C PHE A 225 -1.63 -1.92 -8.44
N ALA A 226 -2.73 -2.68 -8.39
CA ALA A 226 -3.54 -2.92 -9.57
C ALA A 226 -4.20 -1.62 -10.09
N ARG A 227 -4.63 -0.72 -9.21
CA ARG A 227 -5.13 0.61 -9.59
C ARG A 227 -4.06 1.47 -10.23
N SER A 228 -2.91 1.61 -9.56
CA SER A 228 -1.76 2.37 -10.10
C SER A 228 -1.35 1.91 -11.49
N LEU A 229 -1.34 0.59 -11.71
CA LEU A 229 -1.04 0.01 -13.01
C LEU A 229 -2.14 0.31 -14.06
N CYS A 230 -3.42 0.32 -13.68
CA CYS A 230 -4.52 0.70 -14.57
C CYS A 230 -4.40 2.16 -15.00
N ASP A 231 -4.21 3.07 -14.04
CA ASP A 231 -4.05 4.51 -14.30
C ASP A 231 -2.86 4.77 -15.23
N CYS A 232 -1.75 4.03 -15.04
CA CYS A 232 -0.61 4.09 -15.94
C CYS A 232 -0.93 3.59 -17.35
N LEU A 233 -1.67 2.49 -17.50
CA LEU A 233 -2.05 1.93 -18.79
C LEU A 233 -3.01 2.84 -19.55
N GLU A 234 -3.95 3.48 -18.85
CA GLU A 234 -4.87 4.47 -19.43
C GLU A 234 -4.11 5.69 -19.99
N ARG A 235 -3.17 6.25 -19.20
CA ARG A 235 -2.32 7.37 -19.64
C ARG A 235 -1.48 7.01 -20.88
N LEU A 236 -0.79 5.87 -20.85
CA LEU A 236 0.04 5.42 -21.99
C LEU A 236 -0.78 5.13 -23.25
N ARG A 237 -2.06 4.76 -23.13
CA ARG A 237 -2.97 4.63 -24.28
C ARG A 237 -3.40 5.98 -24.82
N ALA A 238 -3.74 6.93 -23.95
CA ALA A 238 -4.13 8.28 -24.34
C ALA A 238 -3.01 9.01 -25.09
N GLU A 239 -1.77 8.90 -24.61
CA GLU A 239 -0.57 9.45 -25.26
C GLU A 239 -0.36 8.92 -26.69
N ARG A 240 -0.84 7.71 -27.00
CA ARG A 240 -0.72 7.10 -28.33
C ARG A 240 -1.88 7.43 -29.28
N ALA A 241 -3.00 7.89 -28.74
CA ALA A 241 -4.18 8.27 -29.52
C ALA A 241 -4.13 9.75 -29.95
N SER A 242 -3.21 10.53 -29.37
CA SER A 242 -2.93 11.94 -29.70
C SER A 242 -1.81 12.02 -30.73
#